data_AF-A0A2S2PKM5-F1
#
_entry.id   AF-A0A2S2PKM5-F1
#
_cell.length_a   1.000
_cell.length_b   1.000
_cell.length_c   1.000
_cell.angle_alpha   90.00
_cell.angle_beta   90.00
_cell.angle_gamma   90.00
#
_symmetry.space_group_name_H-M   'P 1'
#
loop_
_entity.id
_entity.type
_entity.pdbx_description
1 polymer ?
#
loop_
_entity_poly.entity_id
_entity_poly.type
_entity_poly.pdbx_seq_one_letter_code
_entity_poly.pdbx_strand_id
1 'polypeptide(L)'
;YELASRLSKKVKMLYKDVKISDDPNLLSFQVTKLGIFSQEQVSELLGTESTNIRLQFELLYWNKIQSMQKFMCARSGCGIPICNMSNVFPMSPEGPQGTYCNSWGKIHDMITVTELDEDLNVTTVGTPSTECCWFPGYQWTIIMCPNCHSHLGWNYLVEDNLPLTPKLFYGLCVSAITSIKDYLVPDRERLEEINDGEMLITF
;
A
#
# COMPACT_ATOMS: atom_id res chain seq x y z
N TYR A 1 17.48 -4.07 18.37
CA TYR A 1 18.31 -4.01 17.15
C TYR A 1 17.95 -5.06 16.11
N GLU A 2 17.82 -6.35 16.47
CA GLU A 2 17.50 -7.41 15.49
C GLU A 2 16.17 -7.19 14.75
N LEU A 3 15.09 -6.85 15.48
CA LEU A 3 13.78 -6.59 14.88
C LEU A 3 13.83 -5.44 13.85
N ALA A 4 14.46 -4.32 14.23
CA ALA A 4 14.67 -3.16 13.35
C ALA A 4 15.48 -3.56 12.10
N SER A 5 16.55 -4.34 12.24
CA SER A 5 17.33 -4.81 11.09
C SER A 5 16.51 -5.68 10.14
N ARG A 6 15.67 -6.58 10.66
CA ARG A 6 14.79 -7.43 9.85
C ARG A 6 13.75 -6.60 9.11
N LEU A 7 13.16 -5.62 9.79
CA LEU A 7 12.18 -4.72 9.21
C LEU A 7 12.81 -3.83 8.13
N SER A 8 13.95 -3.20 8.41
CA SER A 8 14.69 -2.38 7.44
C SER A 8 15.07 -3.17 6.19
N LYS A 9 15.46 -4.44 6.32
CA LYS A 9 15.74 -5.31 5.17
C LYS A 9 14.48 -5.54 4.34
N LYS A 10 13.35 -5.84 4.97
CA LYS A 10 12.05 -6.03 4.29
C LYS A 10 11.58 -4.76 3.59
N VAL A 11 11.71 -3.61 4.25
CA VAL A 11 11.40 -2.29 3.70
C VAL A 11 12.24 -2.00 2.46
N LYS A 12 13.56 -2.16 2.55
CA LYS A 12 14.49 -1.92 1.42
C LYS A 12 14.30 -2.90 0.26
N MET A 13 13.79 -4.10 0.51
CA MET A 13 13.46 -5.06 -0.55
C MET A 13 12.27 -4.61 -1.41
N LEU A 14 11.25 -3.99 -0.80
CA LEU A 14 10.08 -3.48 -1.52
C LEU A 14 10.29 -2.05 -2.04
N TYR A 15 11.00 -1.23 -1.29
CA TYR A 15 11.23 0.18 -1.60
C TYR A 15 12.74 0.42 -1.74
N LYS A 16 13.28 0.17 -2.94
CA LYS A 16 14.74 0.17 -3.20
C LYS A 16 15.46 1.46 -2.79
N ASP A 17 14.79 2.60 -2.83
CA ASP A 17 15.39 3.93 -2.57
C ASP A 17 14.82 4.64 -1.34
N VAL A 18 14.02 3.95 -0.50
CA VAL A 18 13.45 4.59 0.69
C VAL A 18 14.53 4.89 1.73
N LYS A 19 14.56 6.15 2.18
CA LYS A 19 15.40 6.58 3.29
C LYS A 19 14.68 6.30 4.61
N ILE A 20 15.20 5.34 5.35
CA ILE A 20 14.71 4.96 6.69
C ILE A 20 15.81 5.15 7.73
N SER A 21 15.41 5.51 8.93
CA SER A 21 16.29 5.71 10.08
C SER A 21 16.90 4.38 10.54
N ASP A 22 18.16 4.43 10.97
CA ASP A 22 18.80 3.30 11.66
C ASP A 22 18.41 3.24 13.16
N ASP A 23 17.83 4.33 13.69
CA ASP A 23 17.26 4.34 15.04
C ASP A 23 15.95 3.52 15.08
N PRO A 24 15.85 2.48 15.94
CA PRO A 24 14.67 1.61 15.99
C PRO A 24 13.36 2.32 16.31
N ASN A 25 13.39 3.37 17.13
CA ASN A 25 12.18 4.09 17.51
C ASN A 25 11.66 4.92 16.34
N LEU A 26 12.53 5.72 15.73
CA LEU A 26 12.20 6.50 14.54
C LEU A 26 11.79 5.61 13.36
N LEU A 27 12.50 4.51 13.14
CA LEU A 27 12.16 3.52 12.11
C LEU A 27 10.73 3.04 12.26
N SER A 28 10.34 2.59 13.47
CA SER A 28 9.01 2.03 13.70
C SER A 28 7.90 3.03 13.33
N PHE A 29 8.06 4.32 13.67
CA PHE A 29 7.11 5.34 13.24
C PHE A 29 7.15 5.64 11.74
N GLN A 30 8.33 5.68 11.12
CA GLN A 30 8.46 5.94 9.68
C GLN A 30 7.78 4.85 8.85
N VAL A 31 7.91 3.58 9.27
CA VAL A 31 7.37 2.44 8.55
C VAL A 31 5.84 2.48 8.49
N THR A 32 5.16 3.05 9.51
CA THR A 32 3.70 3.27 9.46
C THR A 32 3.23 4.17 8.32
N LYS A 33 4.12 5.03 7.79
CA LYS A 33 3.81 5.97 6.70
C LYS A 33 4.03 5.40 5.31
N LEU A 34 4.57 4.18 5.20
CA LEU A 34 4.88 3.57 3.91
C LEU A 34 3.66 2.96 3.21
N GLY A 35 2.45 3.10 3.78
CA GLY A 35 1.21 2.60 3.17
C GLY A 35 1.08 1.07 3.14
N ILE A 36 1.91 0.37 3.91
CA ILE A 36 1.98 -1.10 3.99
C ILE A 36 1.01 -1.73 4.99
N PHE A 37 0.40 -0.91 5.86
CA PHE A 37 -0.51 -1.35 6.91
C PHE A 37 -1.88 -0.69 6.70
N SER A 38 -2.95 -1.36 7.14
CA SER A 38 -4.30 -0.77 7.12
C SER A 38 -4.42 0.41 8.09
N GLN A 39 -5.45 1.24 7.95
CA GLN A 39 -5.67 2.36 8.88
C GLN A 39 -5.84 1.89 10.33
N GLU A 40 -6.52 0.76 10.54
CA GLU A 40 -6.70 0.16 11.87
C GLU A 40 -5.36 -0.30 12.45
N GLN A 41 -4.52 -0.95 11.65
CA GLN A 41 -3.18 -1.38 12.05
C GLN A 41 -2.27 -0.17 12.34
N VAL A 42 -2.30 0.86 11.50
CA VAL A 42 -1.53 2.10 11.74
C VAL A 42 -1.96 2.73 13.06
N SER A 43 -3.27 2.83 13.33
CA SER A 43 -3.79 3.37 14.60
C SER A 43 -3.27 2.59 15.81
N GLU A 44 -3.30 1.25 15.76
CA GLU A 44 -2.79 0.38 16.82
C GLU A 44 -1.27 0.50 17.01
N LEU A 45 -0.51 0.54 15.92
CA LEU A 45 0.95 0.72 15.96
C LEU A 45 1.33 2.08 16.55
N LEU A 46 0.65 3.15 16.15
CA LEU A 46 0.87 4.49 16.69
C LEU A 46 0.49 4.59 18.17
N GLY A 47 -0.52 3.84 18.62
CA GLY A 47 -0.92 3.74 20.03
C GLY A 47 0.00 2.87 20.88
N THR A 48 0.89 2.07 20.29
CA THR A 48 1.81 1.20 21.02
C THR A 48 3.00 2.00 21.54
N GLU A 49 3.17 2.15 22.86
CA GLU A 49 4.25 2.95 23.45
C GLU A 49 5.65 2.30 23.32
N SER A 50 5.72 0.98 23.43
CA SER A 50 6.99 0.25 23.39
C SER A 50 7.49 0.04 21.97
N THR A 51 8.67 0.60 21.67
CA THR A 51 9.36 0.41 20.38
C THR A 51 9.51 -1.07 20.01
N ASN A 52 9.88 -1.93 20.96
CA ASN A 52 10.07 -3.36 20.68
C ASN A 52 8.75 -4.04 20.32
N ILE A 53 7.67 -3.74 21.04
CA ILE A 53 6.34 -4.31 20.75
C ILE A 53 5.85 -3.81 19.39
N ARG A 54 6.03 -2.51 19.10
CA ARG A 54 5.66 -1.94 17.80
C ARG A 54 6.38 -2.63 16.65
N LEU A 55 7.71 -2.80 16.75
CA LEU A 55 8.50 -3.53 15.75
C LEU A 55 8.08 -5.00 15.59
N GLN A 56 7.65 -5.67 16.67
CA GLN A 56 7.11 -7.03 16.60
C GLN A 56 5.79 -7.07 15.83
N PHE A 57 4.86 -6.17 16.13
CA PHE A 57 3.59 -6.07 15.42
C PHE A 57 3.79 -5.69 13.95
N GLU A 58 4.68 -4.75 13.66
CA GLU A 58 5.05 -4.39 12.29
C GLU A 58 5.53 -5.62 11.51
N LEU A 59 6.44 -6.41 12.06
CA LEU A 59 6.91 -7.64 11.42
C LEU A 59 5.82 -8.72 11.30
N LEU A 60 4.95 -8.84 12.30
CA LEU A 60 3.80 -9.76 12.27
C LEU A 60 2.84 -9.40 11.15
N TYR A 61 2.42 -8.13 11.08
CA TYR A 61 1.58 -7.61 10.00
C TYR A 61 2.28 -7.79 8.66
N TRP A 62 3.55 -7.40 8.56
CA TRP A 62 4.32 -7.55 7.32
C TRP A 62 4.38 -9.00 6.83
N ASN A 63 4.64 -9.96 7.72
CA ASN A 63 4.73 -11.37 7.35
C ASN A 63 3.39 -11.95 6.91
N LYS A 64 2.26 -11.43 7.40
CA LYS A 64 0.93 -11.78 6.90
C LYS A 64 0.62 -11.18 5.52
N ILE A 65 1.29 -10.09 5.14
CA ILE A 65 0.88 -9.23 4.01
C ILE A 65 1.63 -9.54 2.69
N GLN A 66 2.80 -10.20 2.73
CA GLN A 66 3.81 -9.96 1.69
C GLN A 66 3.74 -10.70 0.33
N SER A 67 2.68 -11.42 -0.05
CA SER A 67 2.66 -12.02 -1.41
C SER A 67 1.34 -12.08 -2.18
N MET A 68 0.19 -11.74 -1.58
CA MET A 68 -1.11 -11.99 -2.23
C MET A 68 -2.11 -10.83 -2.17
N GLN A 69 -1.75 -9.68 -1.57
CA GLN A 69 -2.71 -8.58 -1.42
C GLN A 69 -2.73 -7.70 -2.68
N LYS A 70 -3.94 -7.56 -3.23
CA LYS A 70 -4.22 -6.70 -4.37
C LYS A 70 -5.11 -5.55 -3.94
N PHE A 71 -4.87 -4.36 -4.50
CA PHE A 71 -5.90 -3.35 -4.56
C PHE A 71 -7.01 -3.84 -5.48
N MET A 72 -8.26 -3.64 -5.07
CA MET A 72 -9.46 -3.99 -5.79
C MET A 72 -10.26 -2.72 -6.07
N CYS A 73 -11.07 -2.72 -7.12
CA CYS A 73 -11.97 -1.60 -7.39
C CYS A 73 -12.98 -1.42 -6.26
N ALA A 74 -13.01 -0.23 -5.64
CA ALA A 74 -13.90 0.10 -4.53
C ALA A 74 -15.36 0.31 -4.94
N ARG A 75 -15.66 0.37 -6.26
CA ARG A 75 -17.03 0.55 -6.73
C ARG A 75 -17.86 -0.67 -6.32
N SER A 76 -18.99 -0.42 -5.64
CA SER A 76 -19.93 -1.45 -5.23
C SER A 76 -20.35 -2.34 -6.41
N GLY A 77 -20.22 -3.65 -6.23
CA GLY A 77 -20.50 -4.66 -7.25
C GLY A 77 -19.41 -4.87 -8.30
N CYS A 78 -18.27 -4.16 -8.23
CA CYS A 78 -17.16 -4.34 -9.16
C CYS A 78 -16.10 -5.30 -8.63
N GLY A 79 -15.31 -4.85 -7.63
CA GLY A 79 -14.30 -5.69 -6.97
C GLY A 79 -13.24 -6.31 -7.88
N ILE A 80 -13.02 -5.81 -9.11
CA ILE A 80 -11.97 -6.34 -9.99
C ILE A 80 -10.59 -6.00 -9.41
N PRO A 81 -9.59 -6.91 -9.48
CA PRO A 81 -8.23 -6.61 -9.07
C PRO A 81 -7.65 -5.46 -9.91
N ILE A 82 -7.01 -4.51 -9.25
CA ILE A 82 -6.41 -3.32 -9.86
C ILE A 82 -4.89 -3.45 -9.97
N CYS A 83 -4.21 -3.81 -8.88
CA CYS A 83 -2.78 -4.08 -8.90
C CYS A 83 -2.35 -4.85 -7.64
N ASN A 84 -1.19 -5.50 -7.70
CA ASN A 84 -0.54 -6.02 -6.50
C ASN A 84 0.00 -4.87 -5.65
N MET A 85 -0.18 -4.94 -4.33
CA MET A 85 0.40 -3.96 -3.41
C MET A 85 1.95 -4.00 -3.42
N SER A 86 2.58 -5.07 -3.92
CA SER A 86 4.03 -5.15 -4.17
C SER A 86 4.53 -4.12 -5.18
N ASN A 87 3.64 -3.58 -6.01
CA ASN A 87 3.98 -2.60 -7.04
C ASN A 87 3.91 -1.16 -6.52
N VAL A 88 3.52 -0.96 -5.26
CA VAL A 88 3.54 0.36 -4.60
C VAL A 88 4.97 0.85 -4.50
N PHE A 89 5.20 2.10 -4.91
CA PHE A 89 6.53 2.71 -4.85
C PHE A 89 6.42 4.22 -4.54
N PRO A 90 7.40 4.81 -3.87
CA PRO A 90 7.42 6.25 -3.58
C PRO A 90 7.85 7.04 -4.82
N MET A 91 6.92 7.78 -5.42
CA MET A 91 7.24 8.78 -6.45
C MET A 91 7.64 10.14 -5.84
N SER A 92 7.24 10.43 -4.60
CA SER A 92 7.62 11.64 -3.87
C SER A 92 8.48 11.34 -2.64
N PRO A 93 9.25 12.32 -2.13
CA PRO A 93 10.06 12.16 -0.90
C PRO A 93 9.25 11.78 0.34
N GLU A 94 7.97 12.18 0.39
CA GLU A 94 7.05 11.92 1.50
C GLU A 94 6.52 10.49 1.51
N GLY A 95 6.58 9.80 0.36
CA GLY A 95 6.21 8.39 0.24
C GLY A 95 5.42 8.06 -1.04
N PRO A 96 4.79 6.88 -1.07
CA PRO A 96 3.96 6.44 -2.19
C PRO A 96 2.59 7.12 -2.21
N GLN A 97 2.12 7.66 -1.09
CA GLN A 97 0.84 8.35 -0.99
C GLN A 97 1.06 9.87 -0.92
N GLY A 98 0.27 10.62 -1.69
CA GLY A 98 0.26 12.07 -1.67
C GLY A 98 -1.11 12.66 -1.95
N THR A 99 -1.28 13.93 -1.58
CA THR A 99 -2.53 14.69 -1.77
C THR A 99 -2.29 15.79 -2.79
N TYR A 100 -3.09 15.80 -3.85
CA TYR A 100 -2.89 16.69 -4.99
C TYR A 100 -4.17 17.42 -5.36
N CYS A 101 -4.04 18.67 -5.82
CA CYS A 101 -5.18 19.49 -6.21
C CYS A 101 -5.15 19.72 -7.72
N ASN A 102 -6.26 19.46 -8.41
CA ASN A 102 -6.37 19.72 -9.85
C ASN A 102 -6.72 21.18 -10.15
N SER A 103 -6.73 21.58 -11.43
CA SER A 103 -7.02 22.94 -11.89
C SER A 103 -8.40 23.48 -11.49
N TRP A 104 -9.34 22.59 -11.14
CA TRP A 104 -10.69 22.95 -10.66
C TRP A 104 -10.79 23.02 -9.13
N GLY A 105 -9.67 22.89 -8.40
CA GLY A 105 -9.67 22.93 -6.95
C GLY A 105 -10.09 21.62 -6.27
N LYS A 106 -10.23 20.52 -7.02
CA LYS A 106 -10.59 19.21 -6.46
C LYS A 106 -9.34 18.50 -5.95
N ILE A 107 -9.42 18.05 -4.70
CA ILE A 107 -8.38 17.32 -4.00
C ILE A 107 -8.50 15.82 -4.32
N HIS A 108 -7.36 15.20 -4.62
CA HIS A 108 -7.21 13.77 -4.88
C HIS A 108 -6.08 13.22 -4.02
N ASP A 109 -6.44 12.34 -3.09
CA ASP A 109 -5.46 11.48 -2.42
C ASP A 109 -5.12 10.33 -3.36
N MET A 110 -3.84 10.16 -3.65
CA MET A 110 -3.35 9.16 -4.59
C MET A 110 -2.26 8.30 -3.98
N ILE A 111 -2.19 7.06 -4.44
CA ILE A 111 -1.06 6.16 -4.23
C ILE A 111 -0.40 5.81 -5.56
N THR A 112 0.94 5.80 -5.60
CA THR A 112 1.72 5.51 -6.81
C THR A 112 2.13 4.05 -6.89
N VAL A 113 1.88 3.45 -8.06
CA VAL A 113 2.22 2.05 -8.37
C VAL A 113 2.93 1.93 -9.71
N THR A 114 3.88 1.01 -9.83
CA THR A 114 4.66 0.81 -11.08
C THR A 114 3.85 0.08 -12.14
N GLU A 115 3.03 -0.88 -11.73
CA GLU A 115 2.33 -1.82 -12.62
C GLU A 115 0.92 -2.10 -12.11
N LEU A 116 -0.02 -2.24 -13.04
CA LEU A 116 -1.39 -2.73 -12.78
C LEU A 116 -1.42 -4.27 -12.82
N ASP A 117 -2.55 -4.85 -12.45
CA ASP A 117 -2.78 -6.30 -12.57
C ASP A 117 -2.67 -6.76 -14.03
N GLU A 118 -2.04 -7.90 -14.27
CA GLU A 118 -1.78 -8.41 -15.63
C GLU A 118 -3.07 -8.60 -16.45
N ASP A 119 -4.18 -8.96 -15.77
CA ASP A 119 -5.49 -9.18 -16.40
C ASP A 119 -6.32 -7.88 -16.54
N LEU A 120 -5.82 -6.74 -16.05
CA LEU A 120 -6.56 -5.48 -16.04
C LEU A 120 -6.17 -4.57 -17.21
N ASN A 121 -6.98 -4.59 -18.26
CA ASN A 121 -6.89 -3.62 -19.35
C ASN A 121 -7.71 -2.36 -19.04
N VAL A 122 -7.09 -1.36 -18.41
CA VAL A 122 -7.77 -0.09 -18.10
C VAL A 122 -8.17 0.69 -19.36
N THR A 123 -9.34 1.35 -19.30
CA THR A 123 -9.80 2.24 -20.37
C THR A 123 -9.19 3.63 -20.16
N THR A 124 -8.46 4.14 -21.15
CA THR A 124 -7.95 5.52 -21.12
C THR A 124 -8.98 6.50 -21.66
N VAL A 125 -9.05 7.69 -21.06
CA VAL A 125 -9.96 8.75 -21.48
C VAL A 125 -9.18 10.03 -21.76
N GLY A 126 -9.40 10.61 -22.94
CA GLY A 126 -8.71 11.79 -23.40
C GLY A 126 -7.36 11.49 -24.04
N THR A 127 -6.61 12.55 -24.31
CA THR A 127 -5.23 12.50 -24.85
C THR A 127 -4.23 12.78 -23.73
N PRO A 128 -3.00 12.23 -23.79
CA PRO A 128 -1.97 12.53 -22.81
C PRO A 128 -1.75 14.05 -22.67
N SER A 129 -1.67 14.53 -21.43
CA SER A 129 -1.56 15.97 -21.12
C SER A 129 -0.47 16.25 -20.11
N THR A 130 0.26 17.35 -20.30
CA THR A 130 1.18 17.92 -19.30
C THR A 130 0.51 19.02 -18.46
N GLU A 131 -0.73 19.41 -18.79
CA GLU A 131 -1.45 20.49 -18.12
C GLU A 131 -1.68 20.14 -16.65
N CYS A 132 -1.25 21.02 -15.74
CA CYS A 132 -1.38 20.81 -14.29
C CYS A 132 -0.86 19.44 -13.81
N CYS A 133 0.16 18.89 -14.48
CA CYS A 133 0.77 17.63 -14.09
C CYS A 133 1.45 17.75 -12.72
N TRP A 134 1.17 16.81 -11.83
CA TRP A 134 1.75 16.77 -10.48
C TRP A 134 3.17 16.18 -10.45
N PHE A 135 3.59 15.51 -11.52
CA PHE A 135 4.91 14.89 -11.65
C PHE A 135 5.63 15.49 -12.87
N PRO A 136 6.54 16.47 -12.68
CA PRO A 136 7.25 17.11 -13.77
C PRO A 136 8.00 16.11 -14.67
N GLY A 137 7.93 16.30 -15.99
CA GLY A 137 8.54 15.40 -16.98
C GLY A 137 7.66 14.22 -17.39
N TYR A 138 6.40 14.19 -16.95
CA TYR A 138 5.40 13.18 -17.30
C TYR A 138 4.16 13.81 -17.93
N GLN A 139 3.53 13.06 -18.83
CA GLN A 139 2.19 13.28 -19.35
C GLN A 139 1.21 12.35 -18.63
N TRP A 140 0.09 12.88 -18.17
CA TRP A 140 -0.97 12.08 -17.56
C TRP A 140 -2.10 11.78 -18.53
N THR A 141 -2.71 10.60 -18.38
CA THR A 141 -3.97 10.24 -19.04
C THR A 141 -4.91 9.62 -18.01
N ILE A 142 -6.19 10.00 -18.05
CA ILE A 142 -7.21 9.44 -17.15
C ILE A 142 -7.36 7.94 -17.43
N ILE A 143 -7.42 7.13 -16.37
CA ILE A 143 -7.72 5.70 -16.44
C ILE A 143 -9.02 5.36 -15.71
N MET A 144 -9.82 4.52 -16.35
CA MET A 144 -11.12 4.07 -15.88
C MET A 144 -11.12 2.55 -15.72
N CYS A 145 -11.91 2.06 -14.76
CA CYS A 145 -12.11 0.64 -14.55
C CYS A 145 -12.83 0.03 -15.77
N PRO A 146 -12.29 -1.02 -16.41
CA PRO A 146 -12.93 -1.60 -17.59
C PRO A 146 -14.24 -2.32 -17.28
N ASN A 147 -14.43 -2.76 -16.03
CA ASN A 147 -15.63 -3.48 -15.62
C ASN A 147 -16.79 -2.52 -15.26
N CYS A 148 -16.55 -1.54 -14.38
CA CYS A 148 -17.62 -0.66 -13.87
C CYS A 148 -17.54 0.79 -14.36
N HIS A 149 -16.55 1.13 -15.21
CA HIS A 149 -16.34 2.47 -15.76
C HIS A 149 -16.17 3.57 -14.71
N SER A 150 -15.81 3.24 -13.47
CA SER A 150 -15.45 4.22 -12.45
C SER A 150 -14.04 4.76 -12.68
N HIS A 151 -13.83 6.04 -12.34
CA HIS A 151 -12.50 6.64 -12.37
C HIS A 151 -11.56 5.94 -11.37
N LEU A 152 -10.43 5.45 -11.86
CA LEU A 152 -9.40 4.83 -11.03
C LEU A 152 -8.29 5.81 -10.67
N GLY A 153 -7.96 6.73 -11.58
CA GLY A 153 -6.82 7.65 -11.42
C GLY A 153 -6.21 8.00 -12.76
N TRP A 154 -4.88 8.07 -12.82
CA TRP A 154 -4.14 8.45 -14.01
C TRP A 154 -2.96 7.51 -14.26
N ASN A 155 -2.66 7.25 -15.54
CA ASN A 155 -1.33 6.79 -15.93
C ASN A 155 -0.44 8.02 -16.15
N TYR A 156 0.86 7.85 -15.92
CA TYR A 156 1.89 8.87 -16.11
C TYR A 156 2.99 8.28 -16.98
N LEU A 157 3.08 8.77 -18.22
CA LEU A 157 4.09 8.38 -19.19
C LEU A 157 5.15 9.48 -19.28
N VAL A 158 6.43 9.10 -19.25
CA VAL A 158 7.52 10.07 -19.40
C VAL A 158 7.42 10.80 -20.73
N GLU A 159 7.75 12.09 -20.75
CA GLU A 159 7.88 12.84 -22.01
C GLU A 159 9.06 12.32 -22.85
N ASP A 160 8.92 12.41 -24.18
CA ASP A 160 9.93 11.95 -25.13
C ASP A 160 11.32 12.54 -24.82
N ASN A 161 12.35 11.71 -24.93
CA ASN A 161 13.76 12.06 -24.72
C ASN A 161 14.17 12.44 -23.29
N LEU A 162 13.29 12.33 -22.28
CA LEU A 162 13.71 12.52 -20.90
C LEU A 162 14.26 11.22 -20.28
N PRO A 163 15.44 11.26 -19.60
CA PRO A 163 16.05 10.10 -18.98
C PRO A 163 15.45 9.77 -17.60
N LEU A 164 14.13 9.92 -17.43
CA LEU A 164 13.45 9.64 -16.16
C LEU A 164 13.09 8.16 -16.01
N THR A 165 13.04 7.72 -14.75
CA THR A 165 12.61 6.40 -14.30
C THR A 165 11.64 6.56 -13.11
N PRO A 166 10.49 5.87 -13.10
CA PRO A 166 10.02 4.90 -14.10
C PRO A 166 9.57 5.56 -15.42
N LYS A 167 9.52 4.80 -16.52
CA LYS A 167 9.03 5.30 -17.81
C LYS A 167 7.51 5.45 -17.84
N LEU A 168 6.82 4.57 -17.13
CA LEU A 168 5.39 4.54 -16.94
C LEU A 168 5.11 4.19 -15.49
N PHE A 169 4.15 4.87 -14.88
CA PHE A 169 3.59 4.48 -13.60
C PHE A 169 2.13 4.95 -13.52
N TYR A 170 1.46 4.63 -12.42
CA TYR A 170 0.05 4.98 -12.21
C TYR A 170 -0.13 5.66 -10.85
N GLY A 171 -0.94 6.72 -10.83
CA GLY A 171 -1.46 7.32 -9.61
C GLY A 171 -2.92 6.89 -9.43
N LEU A 172 -3.17 5.98 -8.50
CA LEU A 172 -4.50 5.47 -8.19
C LEU A 172 -5.15 6.35 -7.12
N CYS A 173 -6.39 6.79 -7.34
CA CYS A 173 -7.16 7.50 -6.33
C CYS A 173 -7.42 6.55 -5.14
N VAL A 174 -7.10 6.98 -3.92
CA VAL A 174 -7.32 6.18 -2.71
C VAL A 174 -8.81 5.83 -2.55
N SER A 175 -9.71 6.74 -2.94
CA SER A 175 -11.17 6.49 -2.92
C SER A 175 -11.66 5.48 -3.96
N ALA A 176 -10.86 5.17 -4.99
CA ALA A 176 -11.21 4.24 -6.06
C ALA A 176 -10.76 2.80 -5.78
N ILE A 177 -9.95 2.60 -4.74
CA ILE A 177 -9.35 1.32 -4.38
C ILE A 177 -9.79 0.87 -2.98
N THR A 178 -9.90 -0.44 -2.80
CA THR A 178 -10.05 -1.10 -1.50
C THR A 178 -9.07 -2.27 -1.45
N SER A 179 -8.60 -2.66 -0.27
CA SER A 179 -7.98 -3.96 -0.10
C SER A 179 -9.07 -5.02 0.09
N ILE A 180 -8.73 -6.29 -0.16
CA ILE A 180 -9.51 -7.42 0.35
C ILE A 180 -9.45 -7.33 1.88
N LYS A 181 -10.58 -7.00 2.53
CA LYS A 181 -10.69 -6.98 4.00
C LYS A 181 -10.60 -8.38 4.62
N ASP A 182 -10.86 -9.41 3.82
CA ASP A 182 -11.12 -10.76 4.31
C ASP A 182 -10.10 -11.74 3.74
N TYR A 183 -8.92 -11.88 4.38
CA TYR A 183 -8.28 -13.18 4.59
C TYR A 183 -7.13 -13.04 5.62
N LEU A 184 -7.25 -13.84 6.69
CA LEU A 184 -6.39 -13.98 7.88
C LEU A 184 -6.67 -13.04 9.07
N VAL A 185 -7.91 -13.09 9.58
CA VAL A 185 -8.05 -13.38 11.02
C VAL A 185 -7.63 -14.85 11.15
N PRO A 186 -6.48 -15.19 11.76
CA PRO A 186 -6.32 -16.54 12.28
C PRO A 186 -7.44 -16.70 13.29
N ASP A 187 -8.18 -17.80 13.16
CA ASP A 187 -9.21 -18.17 14.10
C ASP A 187 -8.71 -17.90 15.52
N ARG A 188 -9.49 -17.15 16.30
CA ARG A 188 -9.29 -17.10 17.76
C ARG A 188 -9.78 -18.43 18.32
N GLU A 189 -9.19 -19.54 17.88
CA GLU A 189 -9.34 -20.82 18.55
C GLU A 189 -8.21 -20.97 19.55
N ARG A 190 -8.57 -20.66 20.81
CA ARG A 190 -8.12 -21.34 22.02
C ARG A 190 -6.60 -21.45 22.22
N LEU A 191 -6.03 -20.42 22.84
CA LEU A 191 -5.13 -20.69 23.96
C LEU A 191 -6.01 -21.14 25.13
N GLU A 192 -6.38 -22.42 25.14
CA GLU A 192 -6.79 -23.04 26.39
C GLU A 192 -5.56 -23.05 27.30
N GLU A 193 -5.72 -22.40 28.44
CA GLU A 193 -4.79 -22.46 29.56
C GLU A 193 -4.51 -23.93 29.85
N ILE A 194 -3.29 -24.39 29.58
CA ILE A 194 -2.76 -25.58 30.24
C ILE A 194 -2.59 -25.16 31.70
N ASN A 195 -3.61 -25.40 32.50
CA ASN A 195 -3.47 -25.51 33.94
C ASN A 195 -3.46 -26.98 34.30
N ASP A 196 -2.34 -27.35 34.92
CA ASP A 196 -2.01 -28.67 35.41
C ASP A 196 -3.08 -29.26 36.32
N GLY A 197 -3.33 -30.56 36.14
CA GLY A 197 -3.76 -31.46 37.21
C GLY A 197 -5.25 -31.44 37.56
N GLU A 198 -6.00 -32.45 37.12
CA GLU A 198 -6.22 -33.65 37.92
C GLU A 198 -7.17 -34.62 37.21
N MET A 199 -6.78 -35.88 37.28
CA MET A 199 -7.51 -37.07 36.88
C MET A 199 -8.73 -37.29 37.76
N LEU A 200 -9.89 -37.65 37.17
CA LEU A 200 -10.84 -38.57 37.78
C LEU A 200 -11.60 -39.35 36.69
N ILE A 201 -11.35 -40.66 36.73
CA ILE A 201 -12.00 -41.75 35.99
C ILE A 201 -13.40 -41.96 36.58
N THR A 202 -14.41 -42.21 35.75
CA THR A 202 -15.45 -43.22 36.03
C THR A 202 -16.10 -43.69 34.73
N PHE A 203 -15.91 -45.00 34.48
CA PHE A 203 -16.59 -45.97 33.59
C PHE A 203 -17.29 -45.51 32.32
#